data_AF-A0A9D9R5H4-F1
#
_entry.id   AF-A0A9D9R5H4-F1
#
_cell.length_a   1.000
_cell.length_b   1.000
_cell.length_c   1.000
_cell.angle_alpha   90.00
_cell.angle_beta   90.00
_cell.angle_gamma   90.00
#
_symmetry.space_group_name_H-M   'P 1'
#
loop_
_entity.id
_entity.type
_entity.pdbx_description
1 polymer ?
#
loop_
_entity_poly.entity_id
_entity_poly.type
_entity_poly.pdbx_seq_one_letter_code
_entity_poly.pdbx_strand_id
1 'polypeptide(L)' 'MILIDDTVISEDVADEFFVCDLTKCKGACCVEGDLGAPL' A
#
# COMPACT_ATOMS: atom_id res chain seq x y z
N MET A 1 12.57 -0.02 13.04
CA MET A 1 12.32 1.37 13.45
C MET A 1 13.15 2.30 12.57
N ILE A 2 12.50 3.22 11.85
CA ILE A 2 13.14 4.25 11.03
C ILE A 2 13.00 5.59 11.76
N LEU A 3 14.07 6.38 11.84
CA LEU A 3 14.08 7.70 12.48
C LEU A 3 14.28 8.80 11.43
N ILE A 4 13.40 9.80 11.42
CA ILE A 4 13.52 11.00 10.58
C ILE A 4 13.27 12.22 11.47
N ASP A 5 14.31 13.05 11.63
CA ASP A 5 14.34 14.16 12.59
C ASP A 5 13.87 13.68 13.99
N ASP A 6 12.83 14.28 14.54
CA ASP A 6 12.22 13.92 15.83
C ASP A 6 11.06 12.91 15.70
N THR A 7 10.91 12.25 14.54
CA THR A 7 9.81 11.33 14.24
C THR A 7 10.28 9.87 14.22
N VAL A 8 9.52 9.02 14.92
CA VAL A 8 9.72 7.57 14.98
C VAL A 8 8.71 6.88 14.05
N ILE A 9 9.21 6.13 13.08
CA ILE A 9 8.43 5.45 12.06
C ILE A 9 8.58 3.93 12.22
N SER A 10 7.48 3.18 12.10
CA SER A 10 7.54 1.71 12.13
C SER A 10 8.33 1.18 10.93
N GLU A 11 9.05 0.08 11.14
CA GLU A 11 9.72 -0.63 10.03
C GLU A 11 8.72 -1.28 9.08
N ASP A 12 7.54 -1.68 9.60
CA ASP A 12 6.46 -2.30 8.82
C ASP A 12 6.02 -1.42 7.63
N VAL A 13 6.23 -0.11 7.71
CA VAL A 13 5.89 0.83 6.62
C VAL A 13 6.63 0.51 5.31
N ALA A 14 7.76 -0.20 5.38
CA ALA A 14 8.51 -0.62 4.19
C ALA A 14 7.93 -1.88 3.53
N ASP A 15 7.20 -2.69 4.29
CA ASP A 15 6.63 -3.96 3.86
C ASP A 15 5.15 -3.84 3.45
N GLU A 16 4.47 -2.81 3.96
CA GLU A 16 3.07 -2.54 3.68
C GLU A 16 2.86 -1.91 2.29
N PHE A 17 1.90 -2.45 1.53
CA PHE A 17 1.51 -1.94 0.22
C PHE A 17 0.29 -1.03 0.35
N PHE A 18 0.54 0.27 0.48
CA PHE A 18 -0.53 1.27 0.60
C PHE A 18 -1.24 1.60 -0.71
N VAL A 19 -0.73 1.12 -1.85
CA VAL A 19 -1.31 1.37 -3.17
C VAL A 19 -1.35 0.10 -3.99
N CYS A 20 -2.32 0.02 -4.89
CA CYS A 20 -2.47 -1.12 -5.79
C CYS A 20 -1.30 -1.22 -6.79
N ASP A 21 -0.74 -2.42 -6.93
CA ASP A 21 0.16 -2.75 -8.03
C ASP A 21 -0.63 -2.96 -9.33
N LEU A 22 -0.75 -1.90 -10.13
CA LEU A 22 -1.50 -1.90 -11.40
C LEU A 22 -0.89 -2.86 -12.44
N THR A 23 0.41 -3.16 -12.37
CA THR A 23 1.05 -4.08 -13.30
C THR A 23 0.59 -5.51 -13.03
N LYS A 24 0.40 -5.86 -11.76
CA LYS A 24 -0.14 -7.17 -11.34
C LYS A 24 -1.66 -7.24 -11.47
N CYS A 25 -2.38 -6.24 -10.97
CA CYS A 25 -3.85 -6.24 -10.94
C CYS A 25 -4.47 -5.98 -12.33
N LYS A 26 -3.81 -5.20 -13.20
CA LYS A 26 -4.33 -4.79 -14.52
C LYS A 26 -5.73 -4.16 -14.47
N GLY A 27 -6.11 -3.57 -13.34
CA GLY A 27 -7.42 -2.96 -13.11
C GLY A 27 -8.52 -3.92 -12.65
N ALA A 28 -8.27 -5.23 -12.55
CA ALA A 28 -9.29 -6.21 -12.12
C ALA A 28 -9.84 -5.94 -10.72
N CYS A 29 -8.99 -5.59 -9.77
CA CYS A 29 -9.34 -5.24 -8.38
C CYS A 29 -10.28 -4.02 -8.27
N CYS A 30 -10.26 -3.08 -9.22
CA CYS A 30 -11.13 -1.89 -9.20
C CYS A 30 -12.42 -2.05 -10.02
N VAL A 31 -12.43 -2.96 -10.99
CA VAL A 31 -13.54 -3.14 -11.95
C VAL A 31 -14.36 -4.38 -11.63
N GLU A 32 -13.72 -5.44 -11.14
CA GLU A 32 -14.33 -6.75 -10.85
C GLU A 32 -14.31 -7.11 -9.36
N GLY A 33 -13.57 -6.37 -8.53
CA GLY A 33 -13.47 -6.63 -7.09
C GLY A 33 -14.45 -5.82 -6.25
N ASP A 34 -15.25 -6.50 -5.42
CA ASP A 34 -16.08 -5.87 -4.36
C ASP A 34 -15.24 -5.21 -3.24
N LEU A 35 -13.94 -5.52 -3.21
CA LEU A 35 -12.95 -5.00 -2.27
C LEU A 35 -12.00 -4.01 -2.95
N GLY A 36 -12.55 -3.10 -3.78
CA GLY A 36 -11.78 -2.09 -4.52
C GLY A 36 -10.62 -1.55 -3.68
N ALA A 37 -9.43 -1.44 -4.31
CA ALA A 37 -8.17 -1.11 -3.63
C ALA A 37 -8.43 -0.02 -2.59
N PRO A 38 -8.07 -0.24 -1.30
CA PRO A 38 -8.42 0.68 -0.22
C PRO A 38 -7.72 2.01 -0.52
N LEU A 39 -8.49 2.97 -1.05
CA LEU A 39 -8.07 4.36 -1.17
C LEU A 39 -8.01 4.99 0.22
#